data_AF-A0A7Y4XNS8-F1
#
_entry.id   AF-A0A7Y4XNS8-F1
#
_cell.length_a   1.000
_cell.length_b   1.000
_cell.length_c   1.000
_cell.angle_alpha   90.00
_cell.angle_beta   90.00
_cell.angle_gamma   90.00
#
_symmetry.space_group_name_H-M   'P 1'
#
loop_
_entity.id
_entity.type
_entity.pdbx_description
1 polymer ?
#
loop_
_entity_poly.entity_id
_entity_poly.type
_entity_poly.pdbx_seq_one_letter_code
_entity_poly.pdbx_strand_id
1 'polypeptide(L)' 'MEKVKNYLLESIDEVRNKVTWPKFSELQSSAILVLVASLIFALVIWVIDLGFGGALGWFYKEF' A
#
# COMPACT_ATOMS: atom_id res chain seq x y z
N MET A 1 6.67 -26.97 27.13
CA MET A 1 6.19 -25.58 27.01
C MET A 1 7.30 -24.53 27.20
N GLU A 2 8.32 -24.78 28.03
CA GLU A 2 9.44 -23.83 28.21
C GLU A 2 10.25 -23.58 26.94
N LYS A 3 10.48 -24.59 26.10
CA LYS A 3 11.22 -24.43 24.83
C LYS A 3 10.55 -23.44 23.87
N VAL A 4 9.22 -23.46 23.76
CA VAL A 4 8.48 -22.54 22.88
C VAL A 4 8.51 -21.11 23.43
N LYS A 5 8.39 -20.97 24.75
CA LYS A 5 8.48 -19.67 25.43
C LYS A 5 9.86 -19.04 25.24
N ASN A 6 10.92 -19.83 25.38
CA ASN A 6 12.30 -19.36 25.17
C ASN A 6 12.57 -19.04 23.70
N TYR A 7 12.06 -19.84 22.75
CA TYR A 7 12.15 -19.54 21.32
C TYR A 7 11.49 -18.21 20.96
N LEU A 8 10.29 -17.93 21.48
CA LEU A 8 9.60 -16.66 21.24
C LEU A 8 10.36 -15.48 21.85
N LEU A 9 10.94 -15.66 23.03
CA LEU A 9 11.75 -14.63 23.67
C LEU A 9 13.05 -14.34 22.89
N GLU A 10 13.75 -15.38 22.42
CA GLU A 10 14.93 -15.22 21.55
C GLU A 10 14.58 -14.58 20.21
N SER A 11 13.47 -14.96 19.58
CA SER A 11 13.03 -14.36 18.31
C SER A 11 12.64 -12.88 18.46
N ILE A 12 12.02 -12.50 19.58
CA ILE A 12 11.71 -11.09 19.86
C ILE A 12 12.99 -10.29 20.10
N ASP A 13 13.94 -10.86 20.83
CA ASP A 13 15.22 -10.20 21.13
C ASP A 13 16.09 -10.06 19.87
N GLU A 14 16.05 -11.05 18.97
CA GLU A 14 16.74 -11.01 17.67
C GLU A 14 16.15 -9.94 16.74
N VAL A 15 14.82 -9.88 16.62
CA VAL A 15 14.15 -8.86 15.78
C VAL A 15 14.41 -7.45 16.32
N ARG A 16 14.53 -7.29 17.65
CA ARG A 16 14.71 -5.97 18.27
C ARG A 16 16.17 -5.49 18.32
N ASN A 17 17.12 -6.39 18.56
CA ASN A 17 18.53 -6.03 18.76
C ASN A 17 19.42 -6.30 17.54
N LYS A 18 18.99 -7.17 16.62
CA LYS A 18 19.82 -7.66 15.50
C LYS A 18 19.31 -7.25 14.13
N VAL A 19 18.14 -6.62 14.05
CA VAL A 19 17.58 -6.10 12.81
C VAL A 19 17.51 -4.59 12.89
N THR A 20 18.14 -3.91 11.92
CA THR A 20 18.07 -2.45 11.78
C THR A 20 16.71 -2.09 11.19
N TRP A 21 15.67 -2.06 12.03
CA TRP A 21 14.39 -1.49 11.63
C TRP A 21 14.55 0.03 11.49
N PRO A 22 14.20 0.63 10.34
CA PRO A 22 14.31 2.06 10.15
C PRO A 22 13.41 2.80 11.14
N LYS A 23 13.75 4.05 11.46
CA LYS A 23 12.94 4.84 12.39
C LYS A 23 11.52 4.96 11.84
N PHE A 24 10.52 4.91 12.73
CA PHE A 24 9.11 5.04 12.36
C PHE A 24 8.80 6.28 11.49
N SER A 25 9.57 7.36 11.65
CA SER A 25 9.46 8.57 10.82
C SER A 25 9.80 8.34 9.34
N GLU A 26 10.82 7.53 9.03
CA GLU A 26 11.24 7.24 7.65
C GLU A 26 10.23 6.32 6.94
N LEU A 27 9.65 5.39 7.70
CA LEU A 27 8.59 4.50 7.22
C LEU A 27 7.31 5.27 6.92
N GLN A 28 6.94 6.22 7.78
CA GLN A 28 5.80 7.10 7.51
C GLN A 28 6.04 7.95 6.27
N SER A 29 7.23 8.54 6.11
CA SER A 29 7.56 9.31 4.91
C SER A 29 7.41 8.47 3.63
N SER A 30 7.89 7.22 3.65
CA SER A 30 7.78 6.31 2.51
C SER A 30 6.34 5.88 2.24
N ALA A 31 5.57 5.59 3.29
CA ALA A 31 4.16 5.22 3.18
C ALA A 31 3.29 6.37 2.65
N ILE A 32 3.54 7.60 3.12
CA ILE A 32 2.83 8.81 2.66
C ILE A 32 3.12 9.06 1.18
N LEU A 33 4.37 8.88 0.74
CA LEU A 33 4.72 9.01 -0.67
C LEU A 33 3.92 8.03 -1.54
N VAL A 34 3.84 6.77 -1.14
CA VAL A 34 3.08 5.73 -1.85
C VAL A 34 1.58 6.03 -1.84
N LEU A 35 1.04 6.52 -0.72
CA LEU A 35 -0.38 6.88 -0.59
C LEU A 35 -0.76 8.04 -1.52
N VAL A 36 0.11 9.05 -1.64
CA VAL A 36 -0.13 10.15 -2.59
C VAL A 36 -0.03 9.67 -4.03
N ALA A 37 0.94 8.80 -4.36
CA ALA A 37 1.06 8.22 -5.68
C ALA A 37 -0.17 7.39 -6.07
N SER A 38 -0.71 6.57 -5.15
CA SER A 38 -1.91 5.77 -5.42
C SER A 38 -3.17 6.63 -5.60
N LEU A 39 -3.27 7.75 -4.89
CA LEU A 39 -4.36 8.71 -5.06
C LEU A 39 -4.36 9.33 -6.46
N ILE A 40 -3.17 9.67 -6.99
CA ILE A 40 -3.04 10.21 -8.36
C ILE A 40 -3.46 9.15 -9.38
N PHE A 41 -3.01 7.89 -9.23
CA PHE A 41 -3.42 6.81 -10.12
C PHE A 41 -4.94 6.56 -10.09
N ALA A 42 -5.55 6.61 -8.90
CA ALA A 42 -7.00 6.49 -8.76
C ALA A 42 -7.75 7.59 -9.53
N LEU A 43 -7.28 8.84 -9.47
CA LEU A 43 -7.85 9.95 -10.23
C LEU A 43 -7.72 9.75 -11.74
N VAL A 44 -6.57 9.27 -12.21
CA VAL A 44 -6.35 9.01 -13.64
C VAL A 44 -7.29 7.93 -14.14
N ILE A 45 -7.42 6.81 -13.42
CA ILE A 45 -8.35 5.72 -13.77
C ILE A 45 -9.79 6.25 -13.81
N TRP A 46 -10.19 7.05 -12.83
CA TRP A 46 -11.52 7.65 -12.79
C TRP A 46 -11.83 8.51 -14.02
N VAL A 47 -10.87 9.32 -14.49
CA VAL A 47 -11.03 10.10 -15.73
C VAL A 47 -11.17 9.20 -16.95
N ILE A 48 -10.38 8.13 -17.03
CA ILE A 48 -10.45 7.16 -18.13
C ILE A 48 -11.82 6.47 -18.13
N ASP A 49 -12.30 6.00 -16.98
CA ASP A 49 -13.60 5.34 -16.86
C ASP A 49 -14.76 6.26 -17.27
N LEU A 50 -14.71 7.54 -16.89
CA LEU A 50 -15.70 8.54 -17.33
C LEU A 50 -15.63 8.79 -18.84
N GLY A 51 -14.43 8.91 -19.39
CA GLY A 51 -14.22 9.16 -20.81
C GLY A 51 -14.71 7.99 -21.68
N PHE A 52 -14.28 6.78 -21.36
CA PHE A 52 -14.67 5.58 -22.11
C PHE A 52 -16.13 5.18 -21.86
N GLY A 53 -16.61 5.25 -20.61
CA GLY A 53 -18.00 4.96 -20.29
C GLY A 53 -18.96 5.95 -20.96
N GLY A 54 -18.64 7.24 -20.96
CA GLY A 54 -19.41 8.27 -21.63
C GLY A 54 -19.37 8.14 -23.16
N ALA A 55 -18.19 7.91 -23.73
CA ALA A 55 -18.03 7.75 -25.18
C ALA A 55 -18.75 6.50 -25.71
N LEU A 56 -18.62 5.36 -25.03
CA LEU A 56 -19.34 4.13 -25.40
C LEU A 56 -20.85 4.29 -25.21
N GLY A 57 -21.29 4.92 -24.11
CA GLY A 57 -22.71 5.19 -23.89
C GLY A 57 -23.32 6.08 -24.96
N TRP A 58 -22.57 7.07 -25.48
CA TRP A 58 -23.01 7.89 -26.60
C TRP A 58 -23.02 7.10 -27.92
N PHE A 59 -21.98 6.31 -28.19
CA PHE A 59 -21.89 5.47 -29.39
C PHE A 59 -23.02 4.43 -29.47
N TYR A 60 -23.31 3.73 -28.37
CA TYR A 60 -24.41 2.76 -28.29
C TYR A 60 -25.80 3.38 -28.31
N LYS A 61 -25.93 4.68 -28.07
CA LYS A 61 -27.21 5.39 -28.13
C LYS A 61 -27.54 5.84 -29.55
N GLU A 62 -26.51 6.13 -30.34
CA GLU A 62 -26.63 6.62 -31.72
C GLU A 62 -26.73 5.48 -32.76
N PHE A 63 -26.39 4.25 -32.37
CA PHE A 63 -26.49 3.03 -33.18
C PHE A 63 -27.58 2.09 -32.67
#